data_AF-A0A968MIJ5-F1
#
_entry.id   AF-A0A968MIJ5-F1
#
_cell.length_a   1.000
_cell.length_b   1.000
_cell.length_c   1.000
_cell.angle_alpha   90.00
_cell.angle_beta   90.00
_cell.angle_gamma   90.00
#
_symmetry.space_group_name_H-M   'P 1'
#
loop_
_entity.id
_entity.type
_entity.pdbx_description
1 polymer ?
#
loop_
_entity_poly.entity_id
_entity_poly.type
_entity_poly.pdbx_seq_one_letter_code
_entity_poly.pdbx_strand_id
1 'polypeptide(L)'
;MDIGRKTKGAEFTWICNNYSSIGCSRDGNTHIDEHYIYLFLDKALKPGKTYTVYTGELAENIKSIQFTYDEKMLRSDAVHVNQIGYSPLSPAKYGYIYHWMGDKGGIDLSGYAGNEFKIIDYKTHEVVYTGNIDFRKSADNSETYQEQDQYTKNFLGSEVYECNFSDFTTPGMYVLSVDSIGCSYPFIIDREAYRQPYYTTIRGLFHNRSGIELTEPYTEFTRPAPHNPEITQGFAGKLQYTTSRAIDWGGEEGNAKSLIEAGLLGPIHTWGWYQDAGDWDGYYSHSRIPILLMFTWEMKPENFKDNELNILESGNGIPDLLDEARWLIRYYYRTRHAILEAGYGTGGLGFRVAGDWFGNDEDPQGRARASYHDTTRMYIVSGEDPFATYQYAGLAAHFALCLKKAGLTDPEGIDWEQEALDAYNWAKNNTKTGDETNTSLGGTAGLRDPRAYAAASLYRMTADV
;
A
#
# COMPACT_ATOMS: atom_id res chain seq x y z
N MET A 1 -31.44 14.40 -29.04
CA MET A 1 -30.79 13.93 -27.80
C MET A 1 -29.35 14.33 -27.91
N ASP A 2 -28.87 15.15 -26.98
CA ASP A 2 -27.44 15.50 -26.96
C ASP A 2 -26.66 14.32 -26.35
N ILE A 3 -25.48 14.03 -26.88
CA ILE A 3 -24.69 12.85 -26.52
C ILE A 3 -23.27 13.31 -26.17
N GLY A 4 -22.75 12.81 -25.05
CA GLY A 4 -21.36 12.97 -24.64
C GLY A 4 -20.63 11.63 -24.62
N ARG A 5 -19.30 11.69 -24.65
CA ARG A 5 -18.43 10.52 -24.53
C ARG A 5 -17.24 10.77 -23.61
N LYS A 6 -16.84 9.72 -22.92
CA LYS A 6 -15.56 9.62 -22.22
C LYS A 6 -14.85 8.34 -22.63
N THR A 7 -13.57 8.43 -22.96
CA THR A 7 -12.77 7.30 -23.44
C THR A 7 -11.54 7.06 -22.57
N LYS A 8 -11.53 5.93 -21.87
CA LYS A 8 -10.37 5.42 -21.14
C LYS A 8 -9.35 4.87 -22.15
N GLY A 9 -8.08 5.22 -22.00
CA GLY A 9 -7.06 5.03 -23.03
C GLY A 9 -6.62 6.35 -23.65
N ALA A 10 -7.57 7.22 -24.03
CA ALA A 10 -7.28 8.43 -24.81
C ALA A 10 -7.38 9.75 -24.03
N GLU A 11 -8.38 9.87 -23.15
CA GLU A 11 -8.75 11.15 -22.53
C GLU A 11 -8.41 11.22 -21.03
N PHE A 12 -8.24 10.08 -20.36
CA PHE A 12 -8.08 10.03 -18.90
C PHE A 12 -6.97 9.10 -18.39
N THR A 13 -6.61 8.05 -19.12
CA THR A 13 -5.51 7.13 -18.78
C THR A 13 -4.86 6.69 -20.08
N TRP A 14 -3.56 6.86 -20.27
CA TRP A 14 -2.84 6.34 -21.43
C TRP A 14 -1.87 5.24 -20.99
N ILE A 15 -1.54 4.32 -21.89
CA ILE A 15 -0.54 3.30 -21.61
C ILE A 15 0.82 3.99 -21.46
N CYS A 16 1.50 3.67 -20.37
CA CYS A 16 2.87 4.04 -20.17
C CYS A 16 3.79 3.10 -20.92
N ASN A 17 4.34 3.54 -22.05
CA ASN A 17 5.21 2.68 -22.85
C ASN A 17 6.66 2.76 -22.39
N ASN A 18 7.04 3.83 -21.68
CA ASN A 18 8.35 3.97 -21.08
C ASN A 18 8.27 4.89 -19.86
N TYR A 19 9.08 4.64 -18.84
CA TYR A 19 9.16 5.48 -17.64
C TYR A 19 10.51 6.22 -17.62
N SER A 20 10.48 7.51 -17.32
CA SER A 20 11.69 8.35 -17.20
C SER A 20 11.68 9.10 -15.86
N SER A 21 12.78 9.77 -15.53
CA SER A 21 12.88 10.59 -14.31
C SER A 21 11.90 11.78 -14.26
N ILE A 22 11.27 12.13 -15.37
CA ILE A 22 10.18 13.13 -15.45
C ILE A 22 8.80 12.49 -15.56
N GLY A 23 8.71 11.18 -15.35
CA GLY A 23 7.49 10.40 -15.41
C GLY A 23 7.32 9.61 -16.71
N CYS A 24 6.10 9.13 -16.88
CA CYS A 24 5.70 8.27 -17.96
C CYS A 24 5.74 8.96 -19.34
N SER A 25 6.41 8.36 -20.34
CA SER A 25 6.40 8.82 -21.73
C SER A 25 5.42 8.04 -22.61
N ARG A 26 4.87 8.74 -23.60
CA ARG A 26 3.86 8.23 -24.53
C ARG A 26 4.51 7.93 -25.89
N ASP A 27 5.03 6.73 -26.08
CA ASP A 27 5.55 6.27 -27.37
C ASP A 27 4.70 5.11 -27.91
N GLY A 28 3.62 5.41 -28.64
CA GLY A 28 2.79 4.38 -29.29
C GLY A 28 1.35 4.76 -29.56
N ASN A 29 0.62 3.86 -30.25
CA ASN A 29 -0.80 4.02 -30.49
C ASN A 29 -1.58 3.90 -29.17
N THR A 30 -2.52 4.80 -28.99
CA THR A 30 -3.39 4.79 -27.82
C THR A 30 -4.38 3.63 -27.94
N HIS A 31 -4.31 2.65 -27.05
CA HIS A 31 -5.30 1.59 -26.99
C HIS A 31 -6.51 2.10 -26.22
N ILE A 32 -7.67 2.08 -26.87
CA ILE A 32 -8.94 2.38 -26.23
C ILE A 32 -9.36 1.14 -25.44
N ASP A 33 -9.58 1.32 -24.14
CA ASP A 33 -9.97 0.25 -23.22
C ASP A 33 -11.49 0.26 -23.01
N GLU A 34 -12.04 1.43 -22.68
CA GLU A 34 -13.46 1.58 -22.35
C GLU A 34 -14.04 2.90 -22.89
N HIS A 35 -15.32 2.85 -23.27
CA HIS A 35 -16.13 4.01 -23.60
C HIS A 35 -17.31 4.15 -22.64
N TYR A 36 -17.54 5.38 -22.20
CA TYR A 36 -18.74 5.78 -21.47
C TYR A 36 -19.52 6.72 -22.38
N ILE A 37 -20.82 6.45 -22.56
CA ILE A 37 -21.72 7.25 -23.39
C ILE A 37 -22.75 7.91 -22.48
N TYR A 38 -22.84 9.23 -22.57
CA TYR A 38 -23.75 10.03 -21.76
C TYR A 38 -24.89 10.54 -22.63
N LEU A 39 -26.13 10.25 -22.23
CA LEU A 39 -27.33 10.70 -22.92
C LEU A 39 -27.95 11.89 -22.16
N PHE A 40 -28.01 13.04 -22.81
CA PHE A 40 -28.62 14.25 -22.27
C PHE A 40 -30.07 14.31 -22.75
N LEU A 41 -30.97 14.01 -21.83
CA LEU A 41 -32.41 13.95 -22.08
C LEU A 41 -33.02 15.35 -21.98
N ASP A 42 -34.03 15.61 -22.80
CA ASP A 42 -34.80 16.87 -22.78
C ASP A 42 -35.73 16.97 -21.56
N LYS A 43 -35.99 15.84 -20.90
CA LYS A 43 -36.85 15.71 -19.73
C LYS A 43 -36.20 14.79 -18.71
N ALA A 44 -36.38 15.13 -17.44
CA ALA A 44 -35.96 14.27 -16.34
C ALA A 44 -36.67 12.90 -16.41
N LEU A 45 -35.93 11.86 -16.02
CA LEU A 45 -36.50 10.54 -15.77
C LEU A 45 -37.45 10.63 -14.56
N LYS A 46 -38.44 9.73 -14.53
CA LYS A 46 -39.48 9.69 -13.51
C LYS A 46 -39.27 8.45 -12.65
N PRO A 47 -39.24 8.58 -11.31
CA PRO A 47 -39.09 7.44 -10.41
C PRO A 47 -40.17 6.38 -10.66
N GLY A 48 -39.79 5.11 -10.59
CA GLY A 48 -40.65 3.94 -10.83
C GLY A 48 -41.05 3.72 -12.30
N LYS A 49 -40.53 4.49 -13.26
CA LYS A 49 -40.77 4.26 -14.69
C LYS A 49 -39.67 3.43 -15.31
N THR A 50 -40.08 2.55 -16.22
CA THR A 50 -39.16 1.74 -17.02
C THR A 50 -38.87 2.43 -18.35
N TYR A 51 -37.60 2.52 -18.68
CA TYR A 51 -37.07 3.14 -19.90
C TYR A 51 -36.35 2.08 -20.72
N THR A 52 -36.40 2.24 -22.04
CA THR A 52 -35.67 1.37 -22.97
C THR A 52 -34.81 2.25 -23.87
N VAL A 53 -33.50 2.04 -23.80
CA VAL A 53 -32.51 2.66 -24.68
C VAL A 53 -32.26 1.71 -25.83
N TYR A 54 -32.61 2.10 -27.04
CA TYR A 54 -32.23 1.37 -28.25
C TYR A 54 -30.86 1.87 -28.67
N THR A 55 -29.89 0.97 -28.74
CA THR A 55 -28.48 1.31 -29.03
C THR A 55 -28.29 1.68 -30.50
N GLY A 56 -29.11 1.15 -31.41
CA GLY A 56 -28.98 1.41 -32.84
C GLY A 56 -27.60 1.01 -33.35
N GLU A 57 -26.94 1.91 -34.08
CA GLU A 57 -25.58 1.70 -34.61
C GLU A 57 -24.47 1.92 -33.57
N LEU A 58 -24.80 2.34 -32.33
CA LEU A 58 -23.81 2.55 -31.27
C LEU A 58 -23.17 1.24 -30.80
N ALA A 59 -23.92 0.14 -30.85
CA ALA A 59 -23.46 -1.18 -30.42
C ALA A 59 -24.19 -2.29 -31.19
N GLU A 60 -23.44 -3.16 -31.87
CA GLU A 60 -24.01 -4.28 -32.63
C GLU A 60 -24.32 -5.51 -31.75
N ASN A 61 -23.61 -5.64 -30.62
CA ASN A 61 -23.72 -6.77 -29.69
C ASN A 61 -24.93 -6.68 -28.73
N ILE A 62 -25.52 -5.50 -28.57
CA ILE A 62 -26.67 -5.25 -27.69
C ILE A 62 -27.65 -4.38 -28.48
N LYS A 63 -28.91 -4.81 -28.63
CA LYS A 63 -29.94 -4.04 -29.39
C LYS A 63 -30.66 -2.99 -28.56
N SER A 64 -30.86 -3.28 -27.28
CA SER A 64 -31.53 -2.38 -26.35
C SER A 64 -31.19 -2.71 -24.92
N ILE A 65 -31.16 -1.69 -24.07
CA ILE A 65 -30.99 -1.79 -22.62
C ILE A 65 -32.28 -1.28 -21.98
N GLN A 66 -32.88 -2.07 -21.11
CA GLN A 66 -34.06 -1.67 -20.35
C GLN A 66 -33.70 -1.54 -18.87
N PHE A 67 -34.14 -0.45 -18.25
CA PHE A 67 -33.93 -0.22 -16.81
C PHE A 67 -35.12 0.53 -16.21
N THR A 68 -35.36 0.33 -14.92
CA THR A 68 -36.32 1.11 -14.15
C THR A 68 -35.55 2.20 -13.41
N TYR A 69 -35.97 3.45 -13.59
CA TYR A 69 -35.37 4.57 -12.89
C TYR A 69 -35.95 4.65 -11.48
N ASP A 70 -35.10 4.52 -10.48
CA ASP A 70 -35.41 4.73 -9.06
C ASP A 70 -34.14 5.24 -8.39
N GLU A 71 -34.10 6.51 -8.02
CA GLU A 71 -32.95 7.17 -7.41
C GLU A 71 -32.49 6.51 -6.10
N LYS A 72 -33.33 5.69 -5.46
CA LYS A 72 -32.99 4.97 -4.24
C LYS A 72 -32.20 3.68 -4.50
N MET A 73 -32.31 3.14 -5.70
CA MET A 73 -31.84 1.80 -6.05
C MET A 73 -30.89 1.79 -7.26
N LEU A 74 -31.00 2.80 -8.13
CA LEU A 74 -30.20 2.91 -9.33
C LEU A 74 -28.88 3.59 -8.98
N ARG A 75 -27.82 2.78 -8.99
CA ARG A 75 -26.46 3.25 -8.74
C ARG A 75 -26.07 4.33 -9.77
N SER A 76 -25.52 5.43 -9.27
CA SER A 76 -24.94 6.51 -10.07
C SER A 76 -23.43 6.58 -9.85
N ASP A 77 -22.67 6.73 -10.94
CA ASP A 77 -21.23 7.00 -10.86
C ASP A 77 -20.92 8.38 -10.28
N ALA A 78 -21.91 9.26 -10.19
CA ALA A 78 -21.75 10.60 -9.64
C ALA A 78 -21.80 10.63 -8.10
N VAL A 79 -22.22 9.56 -7.42
CA VAL A 79 -22.42 9.53 -5.97
C VAL A 79 -21.37 8.65 -5.31
N HIS A 80 -20.46 9.29 -4.57
CA HIS A 80 -19.26 8.68 -4.00
C HIS A 80 -19.36 8.61 -2.48
N VAL A 81 -19.01 7.46 -1.92
CA VAL A 81 -18.94 7.20 -0.48
C VAL A 81 -17.71 6.35 -0.21
N ASN A 82 -17.30 6.25 1.07
CA ASN A 82 -16.39 5.19 1.47
C ASN A 82 -17.11 3.84 1.33
N GLN A 83 -16.71 3.03 0.34
CA GLN A 83 -17.35 1.75 0.02
C GLN A 83 -17.14 0.67 1.09
N ILE A 84 -16.14 0.84 1.95
CA ILE A 84 -16.03 0.01 3.16
C ILE A 84 -17.11 0.48 4.15
N GLY A 85 -17.08 1.75 4.52
CA GLY A 85 -18.02 2.32 5.46
C GLY A 85 -17.39 3.29 6.44
N TYR A 86 -18.10 3.51 7.54
CA TYR A 86 -17.77 4.51 8.55
C TYR A 86 -17.97 3.96 9.96
N SER A 87 -17.18 4.45 10.93
CA SER A 87 -17.46 4.19 12.33
C SER A 87 -18.54 5.15 12.86
N PRO A 88 -19.46 4.69 13.72
CA PRO A 88 -20.30 5.58 14.53
C PRO A 88 -19.49 6.62 15.32
N LEU A 89 -18.24 6.30 15.65
CA LEU A 89 -17.33 7.17 16.40
C LEU A 89 -16.55 8.15 15.51
N SER A 90 -16.63 8.01 14.18
CA SER A 90 -15.94 8.92 13.27
C SER A 90 -16.50 10.33 13.43
N PRO A 91 -15.64 11.34 13.70
CA PRO A 91 -16.07 12.73 13.89
C PRO A 91 -16.62 13.34 12.61
N ALA A 92 -16.30 12.73 11.46
CA ALA A 92 -16.71 13.19 10.15
C ALA A 92 -17.09 12.02 9.25
N LYS A 93 -18.23 12.13 8.57
CA LYS A 93 -18.73 11.18 7.57
C LYS A 93 -19.33 11.96 6.40
N TYR A 94 -18.72 11.78 5.23
CA TYR A 94 -19.07 12.51 4.01
C TYR A 94 -19.32 11.54 2.87
N GLY A 95 -20.33 11.88 2.07
CA GLY A 95 -20.43 11.47 0.68
C GLY A 95 -20.14 12.66 -0.22
N TYR A 96 -19.74 12.39 -1.46
CA TYR A 96 -19.46 13.43 -2.44
C TYR A 96 -20.25 13.20 -3.71
N ILE A 97 -20.68 14.30 -4.33
CA ILE A 97 -21.35 14.30 -5.63
C ILE A 97 -20.46 15.03 -6.62
N TYR A 98 -19.99 14.31 -7.63
CA TYR A 98 -19.24 14.85 -8.77
C TYR A 98 -19.13 13.80 -9.87
N HIS A 99 -18.97 14.22 -11.12
CA HIS A 99 -18.69 13.30 -12.23
C HIS A 99 -18.05 14.02 -13.40
N TRP A 100 -16.98 13.46 -13.96
CA TRP A 100 -16.38 13.94 -15.20
C TRP A 100 -16.87 13.11 -16.38
N MET A 101 -17.53 13.78 -17.33
CA MET A 101 -18.21 13.17 -18.48
C MET A 101 -17.39 13.19 -19.78
N GLY A 102 -16.09 13.47 -19.71
CA GLY A 102 -15.22 13.52 -20.89
C GLY A 102 -15.42 14.80 -21.68
N ASP A 103 -15.84 14.70 -22.94
CA ASP A 103 -16.02 15.85 -23.84
C ASP A 103 -17.13 16.84 -23.40
N LYS A 104 -17.96 16.45 -22.44
CA LYS A 104 -18.99 17.29 -21.81
C LYS A 104 -18.55 17.99 -20.53
N GLY A 105 -17.31 17.77 -20.08
CA GLY A 105 -16.83 18.39 -18.85
C GLY A 105 -17.35 17.74 -17.57
N GLY A 106 -17.29 18.48 -16.47
CA GLY A 106 -17.93 18.11 -15.20
C GLY A 106 -19.45 18.23 -15.29
N ILE A 107 -20.17 17.36 -14.57
CA ILE A 107 -21.62 17.47 -14.43
C ILE A 107 -22.00 18.80 -13.74
N ASP A 108 -23.00 19.49 -14.27
CA ASP A 108 -23.52 20.72 -13.66
C ASP A 108 -24.37 20.37 -12.44
N LEU A 109 -23.84 20.72 -11.26
CA LEU A 109 -24.47 20.50 -9.96
C LEU A 109 -24.80 21.83 -9.27
N SER A 110 -24.68 22.97 -9.95
CA SER A 110 -24.89 24.30 -9.37
C SER A 110 -26.28 24.47 -8.72
N GLY A 111 -27.29 23.81 -9.27
CA GLY A 111 -28.66 23.78 -8.73
C GLY A 111 -28.88 22.78 -7.59
N TYR A 112 -27.86 22.06 -7.12
CA TYR A 112 -27.97 21.08 -6.04
C TYR A 112 -27.54 21.60 -4.68
N ALA A 113 -26.82 22.72 -4.59
CA ALA A 113 -26.52 23.35 -3.30
C ALA A 113 -27.82 23.67 -2.55
N GLY A 114 -27.91 23.19 -1.31
CA GLY A 114 -29.10 23.32 -0.46
C GLY A 114 -30.18 22.27 -0.69
N ASN A 115 -30.11 21.46 -1.75
CA ASN A 115 -31.05 20.34 -1.95
C ASN A 115 -30.82 19.24 -0.91
N GLU A 116 -31.82 18.38 -0.73
CA GLU A 116 -31.76 17.26 0.20
C GLU A 116 -31.01 16.06 -0.41
N PHE A 117 -30.13 15.44 0.37
CA PHE A 117 -29.69 14.06 0.16
C PHE A 117 -30.32 13.15 1.22
N LYS A 118 -30.41 11.86 0.91
CA LYS A 118 -31.04 10.84 1.77
C LYS A 118 -30.04 9.72 2.07
N ILE A 119 -30.04 9.24 3.30
CA ILE A 119 -29.48 7.92 3.64
C ILE A 119 -30.64 6.95 3.73
N ILE A 120 -30.52 5.85 2.99
CA ILE A 120 -31.57 4.85 2.82
C ILE A 120 -31.06 3.54 3.40
N ASP A 121 -31.87 2.90 4.25
CA ASP A 121 -31.59 1.54 4.72
C ASP A 121 -31.58 0.58 3.53
N TYR A 122 -30.47 -0.14 3.36
CA TYR A 122 -30.25 -0.97 2.19
C TYR A 122 -31.22 -2.16 2.10
N LYS A 123 -31.84 -2.57 3.22
CA LYS A 123 -32.75 -3.71 3.28
C LYS A 123 -34.22 -3.30 3.23
N THR A 124 -34.60 -2.26 3.97
CA THR A 124 -36.01 -1.82 4.05
C THR A 124 -36.37 -0.81 2.96
N HIS A 125 -35.35 -0.17 2.35
CA HIS A 125 -35.48 0.93 1.40
C HIS A 125 -36.18 2.18 2.00
N GLU A 126 -36.22 2.26 3.33
CA GLU A 126 -36.74 3.41 4.05
C GLU A 126 -35.67 4.50 4.16
N VAL A 127 -36.10 5.76 4.04
CA VAL A 127 -35.24 6.91 4.32
C VAL A 127 -35.07 7.00 5.84
N VAL A 128 -33.83 6.89 6.31
CA VAL A 128 -33.50 6.86 7.75
C VAL A 128 -32.79 8.13 8.22
N TYR A 129 -32.27 8.92 7.29
CA TYR A 129 -31.66 10.22 7.56
C TYR A 129 -31.72 11.10 6.32
N THR A 130 -31.84 12.42 6.52
CA THR A 130 -31.71 13.41 5.46
C THR A 130 -30.79 14.54 5.89
N GLY A 131 -30.17 15.19 4.91
CA GLY A 131 -29.32 16.36 5.13
C GLY A 131 -29.24 17.20 3.87
N ASN A 132 -28.54 18.33 3.95
CA ASN A 132 -28.39 19.24 2.81
C ASN A 132 -27.07 18.99 2.09
N ILE A 133 -27.11 19.18 0.77
CA ILE A 133 -25.94 19.12 -0.10
C ILE A 133 -25.27 20.49 -0.08
N ASP A 134 -23.98 20.54 0.22
CA ASP A 134 -23.20 21.78 0.24
C ASP A 134 -22.15 21.80 -0.86
N PHE A 135 -21.87 22.98 -1.41
CA PHE A 135 -20.72 23.15 -2.31
C PHE A 135 -19.42 22.92 -1.53
N ARG A 136 -18.57 22.00 -1.99
CA ARG A 136 -17.30 21.68 -1.34
C ARG A 136 -16.11 22.34 -2.03
N LYS A 137 -16.05 22.24 -3.35
CA LYS A 137 -14.85 22.61 -4.10
C LYS A 137 -15.13 22.88 -5.58
N SER A 138 -14.46 23.90 -6.13
CA SER A 138 -14.52 24.23 -7.56
C SER A 138 -13.67 23.28 -8.41
N ALA A 139 -14.04 23.11 -9.68
CA ALA A 139 -13.21 22.47 -10.70
C ALA A 139 -11.87 23.19 -10.94
N ASP A 140 -11.80 24.49 -10.64
CA ASP A 140 -10.59 25.30 -10.83
C ASP A 140 -9.71 25.40 -9.57
N ASN A 141 -10.07 24.70 -8.49
CA ASN A 141 -9.30 24.75 -7.26
C ASN A 141 -7.95 24.01 -7.41
N SER A 142 -6.83 24.68 -7.13
CA SER A 142 -5.50 24.03 -7.11
C SER A 142 -5.40 22.96 -6.03
N GLU A 143 -5.07 21.73 -6.41
CA GLU A 143 -4.93 20.58 -5.50
C GLU A 143 -3.49 20.25 -5.13
N THR A 144 -2.54 20.81 -5.88
CA THR A 144 -1.13 20.73 -5.57
C THR A 144 -0.60 22.10 -5.18
N TYR A 145 0.36 22.07 -4.26
CA TYR A 145 1.16 23.22 -3.84
C TYR A 145 2.63 23.07 -4.29
N GLN A 146 2.93 22.07 -5.13
CA GLN A 146 4.24 21.90 -5.74
C GLN A 146 4.41 22.90 -6.88
N GLU A 147 5.45 23.74 -6.82
CA GLU A 147 5.70 24.77 -7.84
C GLU A 147 5.95 24.20 -9.25
N GLN A 148 6.32 22.93 -9.34
CA GLN A 148 6.66 22.25 -10.60
C GLN A 148 5.46 21.59 -11.27
N ASP A 149 4.32 21.48 -10.60
CA ASP A 149 3.16 20.82 -11.17
C ASP A 149 2.50 21.70 -12.23
N GLN A 150 2.45 21.18 -13.45
CA GLN A 150 1.88 21.89 -14.60
C GLN A 150 0.35 21.96 -14.57
N TYR A 151 -0.30 21.11 -13.76
CA TYR A 151 -1.74 21.08 -13.59
C TYR A 151 -2.14 21.70 -12.25
N THR A 152 -2.72 22.89 -12.31
CA THR A 152 -3.05 23.73 -11.14
C THR A 152 -4.54 23.75 -10.82
N LYS A 153 -5.31 22.80 -11.35
CA LYS A 153 -6.77 22.69 -11.15
C LYS A 153 -7.12 21.44 -10.35
N ASN A 154 -8.43 21.24 -10.13
CA ASN A 154 -8.96 20.06 -9.48
C ASN A 154 -8.72 18.81 -10.34
N PHE A 155 -8.06 17.78 -9.80
CA PHE A 155 -7.73 16.56 -10.54
C PHE A 155 -8.97 15.79 -11.01
N LEU A 156 -10.13 16.05 -10.40
CA LEU A 156 -11.41 15.47 -10.81
C LEU A 156 -12.01 16.15 -12.06
N GLY A 157 -11.53 17.34 -12.43
CA GLY A 157 -12.07 18.14 -13.53
C GLY A 157 -13.53 18.61 -13.35
N SER A 158 -14.10 18.43 -12.15
CA SER A 158 -15.50 18.69 -11.82
C SER A 158 -15.60 19.49 -10.54
N GLU A 159 -16.66 20.27 -10.40
CA GLU A 159 -17.07 20.76 -9.08
C GLU A 159 -17.46 19.56 -8.19
N VAL A 160 -17.24 19.73 -6.90
CA VAL A 160 -17.52 18.72 -5.88
C VAL A 160 -18.51 19.30 -4.89
N TYR A 161 -19.56 18.52 -4.61
CA TYR A 161 -20.56 18.81 -3.61
C TYR A 161 -20.47 17.75 -2.51
N GLU A 162 -20.72 18.13 -1.27
CA GLU A 162 -20.57 17.30 -0.08
C GLU A 162 -21.94 17.03 0.55
N CYS A 163 -22.13 15.78 0.96
CA CYS A 163 -23.26 15.32 1.76
C CYS A 163 -22.73 14.93 3.13
N ASN A 164 -22.90 15.81 4.12
CA ASN A 164 -22.42 15.57 5.48
C ASN A 164 -23.47 14.85 6.33
N PHE A 165 -23.18 13.61 6.71
CA PHE A 165 -24.02 12.79 7.60
C PHE A 165 -23.25 12.37 8.86
N SER A 166 -22.35 13.23 9.34
CA SER A 166 -21.51 12.98 10.52
C SER A 166 -22.34 12.69 11.79
N ASP A 167 -23.52 13.30 11.92
CA ASP A 167 -24.40 13.09 13.07
C ASP A 167 -25.20 11.77 13.02
N PHE A 168 -25.25 11.11 11.84
CA PHE A 168 -25.92 9.82 11.70
C PHE A 168 -25.01 8.68 12.17
N THR A 169 -25.37 8.02 13.27
CA THR A 169 -24.50 7.05 13.96
C THR A 169 -25.12 5.67 14.14
N THR A 170 -26.35 5.47 13.66
CA THR A 170 -27.06 4.20 13.75
C THR A 170 -26.31 3.13 12.95
N PRO A 171 -25.92 2.00 13.57
CA PRO A 171 -25.29 0.92 12.83
C PRO A 171 -26.24 0.25 11.84
N GLY A 172 -25.72 -0.11 10.66
CA GLY A 172 -26.50 -0.73 9.59
C GLY A 172 -25.79 -0.65 8.25
N MET A 173 -26.48 -1.08 7.20
CA MET A 173 -26.03 -1.02 5.82
C MET A 173 -26.91 -0.04 5.04
N TYR A 174 -26.30 0.90 4.35
CA TYR A 174 -26.99 2.05 3.78
C TYR A 174 -26.52 2.36 2.36
N VAL A 175 -27.33 3.12 1.63
CA VAL A 175 -26.91 3.85 0.44
C VAL A 175 -27.18 5.35 0.63
N LEU A 176 -26.33 6.18 0.04
CA LEU A 176 -26.58 7.61 -0.09
C LEU A 176 -27.30 7.86 -1.41
N SER A 177 -28.41 8.57 -1.39
CA SER A 177 -29.25 8.84 -2.56
C SER A 177 -29.49 10.32 -2.73
N VAL A 178 -29.48 10.77 -3.99
CA VAL A 178 -29.73 12.15 -4.39
C VAL A 178 -30.76 12.15 -5.52
N ASP A 179 -31.82 12.92 -5.32
CA ASP A 179 -32.93 13.00 -6.26
C ASP A 179 -32.44 13.43 -7.65
N SER A 180 -32.99 12.80 -8.70
CA SER A 180 -32.58 13.01 -10.10
C SER A 180 -31.15 12.59 -10.47
N ILE A 181 -30.31 12.16 -9.52
CA ILE A 181 -28.94 11.69 -9.78
C ILE A 181 -28.82 10.17 -9.62
N GLY A 182 -29.34 9.59 -8.53
CA GLY A 182 -29.22 8.16 -8.20
C GLY A 182 -28.59 7.92 -6.82
N CYS A 183 -28.11 6.70 -6.59
CA CYS A 183 -27.52 6.29 -5.31
C CYS A 183 -26.06 5.83 -5.40
N SER A 184 -25.37 5.82 -4.26
CA SER A 184 -24.03 5.27 -4.09
C SER A 184 -24.02 3.73 -4.18
N TYR A 185 -22.81 3.15 -4.13
CA TYR A 185 -22.65 1.78 -3.63
C TYR A 185 -23.11 1.67 -2.17
N PRO A 186 -23.54 0.49 -1.71
CA PRO A 186 -23.87 0.31 -0.30
C PRO A 186 -22.60 0.39 0.56
N PHE A 187 -22.76 0.88 1.78
CA PHE A 187 -21.69 1.00 2.77
C PHE A 187 -22.25 0.68 4.16
N ILE A 188 -21.38 0.30 5.10
CA ILE A 188 -21.78 0.05 6.49
C ILE A 188 -21.49 1.27 7.39
N ILE A 189 -22.32 1.44 8.41
CA ILE A 189 -21.95 2.14 9.63
C ILE A 189 -21.80 1.08 10.71
N ASP A 190 -20.58 0.87 11.19
CA ASP A 190 -20.29 -0.15 12.20
C ASP A 190 -19.04 0.24 13.00
N ARG A 191 -18.99 -0.12 14.29
CA ARG A 191 -17.81 0.15 15.12
C ARG A 191 -16.55 -0.53 14.59
N GLU A 192 -16.71 -1.70 13.97
CA GLU A 192 -15.64 -2.50 13.40
C GLU A 192 -15.50 -2.33 11.87
N ALA A 193 -16.06 -1.25 11.28
CA ALA A 193 -16.02 -1.02 9.83
C ALA A 193 -14.59 -1.08 9.23
N TYR A 194 -13.57 -0.73 10.02
CA TYR A 194 -12.17 -0.74 9.60
C TYR A 194 -11.40 -2.02 9.97
N ARG A 195 -12.03 -3.00 10.64
CA ARG A 195 -11.37 -4.28 10.96
C ARG A 195 -11.03 -5.09 9.72
N GLN A 196 -11.94 -5.16 8.75
CA GLN A 196 -11.66 -5.89 7.52
C GLN A 196 -10.53 -5.26 6.70
N PRO A 197 -10.49 -3.93 6.45
CA PRO A 197 -9.33 -3.29 5.84
C PRO A 197 -8.02 -3.50 6.60
N TYR A 198 -8.05 -3.46 7.94
CA TYR A 198 -6.89 -3.78 8.78
C TYR A 198 -6.42 -5.22 8.51
N TYR A 199 -7.31 -6.20 8.66
CA TYR A 199 -7.04 -7.62 8.40
C TYR A 199 -6.43 -7.82 7.01
N THR A 200 -7.11 -7.32 5.97
CA THR A 200 -6.68 -7.48 4.58
C THR A 200 -5.33 -6.82 4.31
N THR A 201 -5.08 -5.62 4.85
CA THR A 201 -3.81 -4.90 4.63
C THR A 201 -2.63 -5.64 5.26
N ILE A 202 -2.75 -6.09 6.52
CA ILE A 202 -1.65 -6.81 7.18
C ILE A 202 -1.45 -8.20 6.56
N ARG A 203 -2.53 -8.87 6.19
CA ARG A 203 -2.47 -10.12 5.38
C ARG A 203 -1.76 -9.90 4.05
N GLY A 204 -1.87 -8.73 3.44
CA GLY A 204 -1.10 -8.38 2.25
C GLY A 204 0.41 -8.50 2.48
N LEU A 205 0.91 -8.10 3.64
CA LEU A 205 2.31 -8.28 4.04
C LEU A 205 2.66 -9.77 4.17
N PHE A 206 1.80 -10.55 4.84
CA PHE A 206 1.97 -12.00 4.98
C PHE A 206 2.16 -12.71 3.63
N HIS A 207 1.39 -12.33 2.60
CA HIS A 207 1.52 -12.93 1.27
C HIS A 207 2.78 -12.50 0.51
N ASN A 208 3.35 -11.35 0.85
CA ASN A 208 4.61 -10.84 0.30
C ASN A 208 5.85 -11.34 1.06
N ARG A 209 5.70 -12.14 2.12
CA ARG A 209 6.82 -12.75 2.84
C ARG A 209 7.62 -13.70 1.94
N SER A 210 8.89 -13.41 1.72
CA SER A 210 9.83 -14.31 1.04
C SER A 210 10.32 -15.41 1.99
N GLY A 211 10.72 -16.55 1.47
CA GLY A 211 11.39 -17.59 2.27
C GLY A 211 10.50 -18.61 2.97
N ILE A 212 9.18 -18.47 2.91
CA ILE A 212 8.20 -19.40 3.49
C ILE A 212 7.18 -19.90 2.49
N GLU A 213 6.72 -21.12 2.73
CA GLU A 213 5.55 -21.69 2.06
C GLU A 213 4.28 -20.99 2.56
N LEU A 214 3.33 -20.77 1.65
CA LEU A 214 1.97 -20.36 1.99
C LEU A 214 1.03 -21.54 1.75
N THR A 215 0.28 -21.94 2.77
CA THR A 215 -0.58 -23.13 2.74
C THR A 215 -1.92 -22.90 3.42
N GLU A 216 -2.86 -23.82 3.20
CA GLU A 216 -4.06 -23.95 4.03
C GLU A 216 -3.69 -24.40 5.46
N PRO A 217 -4.42 -23.98 6.52
CA PRO A 217 -5.63 -23.15 6.50
C PRO A 217 -5.36 -21.64 6.52
N TYR A 218 -4.09 -21.23 6.42
CA TYR A 218 -3.71 -19.82 6.51
C TYR A 218 -4.16 -19.04 5.27
N THR A 219 -4.04 -19.59 4.07
CA THR A 219 -4.50 -18.92 2.85
C THR A 219 -4.93 -19.90 1.75
N GLU A 220 -5.84 -19.45 0.89
CA GLU A 220 -6.20 -20.14 -0.37
C GLU A 220 -5.16 -19.88 -1.49
N PHE A 221 -4.34 -18.84 -1.36
CA PHE A 221 -3.29 -18.49 -2.33
C PHE A 221 -2.00 -19.25 -2.02
N THR A 222 -2.07 -20.58 -2.13
CA THR A 222 -0.94 -21.44 -1.74
C THR A 222 0.24 -21.32 -2.69
N ARG A 223 1.46 -21.33 -2.16
CA ARG A 223 2.71 -21.39 -2.96
C ARG A 223 3.87 -22.01 -2.17
N PRO A 224 4.82 -22.70 -2.85
CA PRO A 224 6.09 -23.10 -2.25
C PRO A 224 6.87 -21.90 -1.71
N ALA A 225 7.83 -22.16 -0.83
CA ALA A 225 8.75 -21.14 -0.34
C ALA A 225 9.60 -20.56 -1.49
N PRO A 226 9.54 -19.24 -1.75
CA PRO A 226 10.37 -18.58 -2.74
C PRO A 226 11.68 -18.13 -2.09
N HIS A 227 12.77 -18.12 -2.86
CA HIS A 227 14.05 -17.53 -2.50
C HIS A 227 14.61 -17.89 -1.10
N ASN A 228 14.28 -19.06 -0.55
CA ASN A 228 14.93 -19.60 0.64
C ASN A 228 16.11 -20.49 0.21
N PRO A 229 17.37 -20.14 0.54
CA PRO A 229 18.53 -20.91 0.10
C PRO A 229 18.58 -22.34 0.67
N GLU A 230 17.79 -22.65 1.69
CA GLU A 230 17.77 -23.96 2.35
C GLU A 230 16.68 -24.89 1.84
N ILE A 231 15.49 -24.36 1.50
CA ILE A 231 14.31 -25.18 1.16
C ILE A 231 13.75 -24.93 -0.25
N THR A 232 14.08 -23.82 -0.91
CA THR A 232 13.62 -23.57 -2.28
C THR A 232 14.46 -24.37 -3.26
N GLN A 233 13.83 -25.33 -3.94
CA GLN A 233 14.51 -26.20 -4.90
C GLN A 233 15.19 -25.40 -6.01
N GLY A 234 16.52 -25.53 -6.15
CA GLY A 234 17.31 -24.84 -7.18
C GLY A 234 17.80 -23.45 -6.78
N PHE A 235 17.45 -22.95 -5.59
CA PHE A 235 17.91 -21.64 -5.11
C PHE A 235 19.16 -21.71 -4.21
N ALA A 236 19.62 -22.91 -3.87
CA ALA A 236 20.84 -23.09 -3.09
C ALA A 236 22.04 -22.38 -3.75
N GLY A 237 22.74 -21.55 -2.97
CA GLY A 237 23.86 -20.75 -3.46
C GLY A 237 23.50 -19.58 -4.39
N LYS A 238 22.22 -19.21 -4.53
CA LYS A 238 21.78 -18.07 -5.37
C LYS A 238 21.70 -16.75 -4.63
N LEU A 239 21.51 -16.78 -3.31
CA LEU A 239 21.57 -15.61 -2.46
C LEU A 239 23.02 -15.37 -2.02
N GLN A 240 23.63 -14.30 -2.54
CA GLN A 240 25.01 -13.94 -2.32
C GLN A 240 25.10 -12.66 -1.49
N TYR A 241 26.26 -12.46 -0.89
CA TYR A 241 26.60 -11.25 -0.16
C TYR A 241 27.70 -10.46 -0.90
N THR A 242 27.56 -9.14 -0.89
CA THR A 242 28.59 -8.21 -1.34
C THR A 242 28.97 -7.27 -0.21
N THR A 243 30.24 -6.85 -0.17
CA THR A 243 30.70 -5.77 0.71
C THR A 243 30.28 -4.37 0.23
N SER A 244 29.69 -4.28 -0.97
CA SER A 244 29.19 -3.03 -1.53
C SER A 244 27.97 -2.52 -0.76
N ARG A 245 28.05 -1.29 -0.23
CA ARG A 245 27.02 -0.70 0.64
C ARG A 245 25.91 -0.08 -0.19
N ALA A 246 24.65 -0.33 0.17
CA ALA A 246 23.51 0.26 -0.53
C ALA A 246 23.54 1.80 -0.54
N ILE A 247 24.03 2.42 0.55
CA ILE A 247 24.20 3.88 0.62
C ILE A 247 25.15 4.45 -0.43
N ASP A 248 26.01 3.64 -1.03
CA ASP A 248 26.96 4.06 -2.07
C ASP A 248 26.44 3.83 -3.50
N TRP A 249 25.21 3.30 -3.65
CA TRP A 249 24.66 2.87 -4.94
C TRP A 249 24.03 3.99 -5.76
N GLY A 250 23.89 5.20 -5.19
CA GLY A 250 23.25 6.34 -5.84
C GLY A 250 21.72 6.32 -5.76
N GLY A 251 21.15 5.47 -4.90
CA GLY A 251 19.71 5.33 -4.66
C GLY A 251 19.10 4.09 -5.28
N GLU A 252 17.77 3.96 -5.18
CA GLU A 252 17.02 2.79 -5.67
C GLU A 252 17.13 2.61 -7.19
N GLU A 253 17.21 3.71 -7.93
CA GLU A 253 17.37 3.72 -9.40
C GLU A 253 18.84 3.79 -9.85
N GLY A 254 19.80 3.70 -8.92
CA GLY A 254 21.22 3.71 -9.23
C GLY A 254 21.64 2.49 -10.05
N ASN A 255 22.77 2.57 -10.75
CA ASN A 255 23.41 1.39 -11.34
C ASN A 255 24.66 1.02 -10.55
N ALA A 256 24.51 0.13 -9.58
CA ALA A 256 25.60 -0.30 -8.72
C ALA A 256 26.17 -1.68 -9.05
N LYS A 257 25.81 -2.26 -10.21
CA LYS A 257 26.25 -3.60 -10.60
C LYS A 257 27.76 -3.79 -10.51
N SER A 258 28.54 -2.85 -11.05
CA SER A 258 30.01 -2.93 -10.99
C SER A 258 30.56 -2.84 -9.56
N LEU A 259 29.92 -2.05 -8.68
CA LEU A 259 30.31 -1.94 -7.27
C LEU A 259 30.01 -3.24 -6.53
N ILE A 260 28.88 -3.87 -6.83
CA ILE A 260 28.48 -5.15 -6.25
C ILE A 260 29.43 -6.26 -6.67
N GLU A 261 29.70 -6.38 -7.97
CA GLU A 261 30.57 -7.41 -8.52
C GLU A 261 31.99 -7.30 -7.96
N ALA A 262 32.49 -6.07 -7.77
CA ALA A 262 33.79 -5.83 -7.14
C ALA A 262 33.86 -6.25 -5.66
N GLY A 263 32.73 -6.19 -4.96
CA GLY A 263 32.63 -6.52 -3.53
C GLY A 263 32.06 -7.91 -3.23
N LEU A 264 31.74 -8.71 -4.26
CA LEU A 264 31.05 -10.00 -4.12
C LEU A 264 31.94 -11.01 -3.39
N LEU A 265 31.41 -11.64 -2.34
CA LEU A 265 32.16 -12.62 -1.54
C LEU A 265 31.69 -14.05 -1.76
N GLY A 266 30.40 -14.31 -1.57
CA GLY A 266 29.88 -15.68 -1.62
C GLY A 266 28.45 -15.82 -1.10
N PRO A 267 27.92 -17.05 -1.10
CA PRO A 267 26.56 -17.32 -0.63
C PRO A 267 26.42 -17.10 0.87
N ILE A 268 25.24 -16.65 1.29
CA ILE A 268 24.84 -16.60 2.70
C ILE A 268 23.48 -17.27 2.90
N HIS A 269 23.26 -17.82 4.09
CA HIS A 269 22.07 -18.60 4.44
C HIS A 269 21.06 -17.75 5.22
N THR A 270 20.37 -16.84 4.52
CA THR A 270 19.31 -16.00 5.10
C THR A 270 18.05 -15.97 4.22
N TRP A 271 16.93 -15.53 4.79
CA TRP A 271 15.62 -15.44 4.15
C TRP A 271 14.65 -14.65 5.04
N GLY A 272 13.55 -14.15 4.45
CA GLY A 272 12.47 -13.50 5.19
C GLY A 272 12.25 -12.01 4.88
N TRP A 273 12.79 -11.45 3.80
CA TRP A 273 12.41 -10.10 3.38
C TRP A 273 10.96 -10.08 2.85
N TYR A 274 10.38 -8.89 2.72
CA TYR A 274 9.16 -8.71 1.92
C TYR A 274 9.54 -8.52 0.47
N GLN A 275 8.90 -9.25 -0.44
CA GLN A 275 8.90 -8.94 -1.86
C GLN A 275 8.26 -7.54 -2.05
N ASP A 276 8.97 -6.63 -2.70
CA ASP A 276 8.68 -5.18 -2.68
C ASP A 276 7.32 -4.83 -3.25
N ALA A 277 7.04 -5.34 -4.45
CA ALA A 277 5.82 -5.07 -5.16
C ALA A 277 5.43 -6.26 -6.06
N GLY A 278 5.44 -6.05 -7.38
CA GLY A 278 5.23 -7.11 -8.37
C GLY A 278 6.50 -7.88 -8.70
N ASP A 279 7.66 -7.36 -8.28
CA ASP A 279 8.97 -7.97 -8.33
C ASP A 279 9.33 -8.62 -6.97
N TRP A 280 10.47 -9.29 -6.89
CA TRP A 280 10.83 -10.13 -5.73
C TRP A 280 11.95 -9.56 -4.86
N ASP A 281 12.33 -8.31 -5.11
CA ASP A 281 13.42 -7.66 -4.40
C ASP A 281 13.01 -7.22 -2.99
N GLY A 282 14.02 -6.94 -2.15
CA GLY A 282 13.83 -6.34 -0.82
C GLY A 282 14.53 -4.98 -0.72
N TYR A 283 13.91 -4.01 -0.05
CA TYR A 283 14.39 -2.63 0.03
C TYR A 283 14.54 -2.11 1.46
N TYR A 284 15.41 -1.13 1.64
CA TYR A 284 15.62 -0.47 2.93
C TYR A 284 14.38 0.28 3.44
N SER A 285 13.54 0.76 2.53
CA SER A 285 12.28 1.46 2.81
C SER A 285 11.28 0.56 3.55
N HIS A 286 11.38 -0.76 3.40
CA HIS A 286 10.55 -1.74 4.10
C HIS A 286 10.69 -1.70 5.62
N SER A 287 11.82 -1.19 6.14
CA SER A 287 11.97 -0.96 7.58
C SER A 287 10.89 -0.06 8.18
N ARG A 288 10.17 0.74 7.36
CA ARG A 288 9.00 1.51 7.79
C ARG A 288 7.82 0.63 8.21
N ILE A 289 7.69 -0.58 7.68
CA ILE A 289 6.60 -1.52 8.01
C ILE A 289 6.64 -1.84 9.52
N PRO A 290 7.68 -2.48 10.07
CA PRO A 290 7.72 -2.79 11.49
C PRO A 290 7.63 -1.54 12.39
N ILE A 291 8.18 -0.39 11.96
CA ILE A 291 8.01 0.89 12.68
C ILE A 291 6.54 1.26 12.83
N LEU A 292 5.79 1.27 11.70
CA LEU A 292 4.39 1.63 11.69
C LEU A 292 3.53 0.63 12.47
N LEU A 293 3.79 -0.68 12.33
CA LEU A 293 3.04 -1.71 13.03
C LEU A 293 3.25 -1.63 14.55
N MET A 294 4.50 -1.46 15.01
CA MET A 294 4.80 -1.30 16.43
C MET A 294 4.20 -0.01 17.00
N PHE A 295 4.35 1.14 16.32
CA PHE A 295 3.70 2.38 16.80
C PHE A 295 2.17 2.28 16.81
N THR A 296 1.58 1.63 15.81
CA THR A 296 0.12 1.39 15.76
C THR A 296 -0.32 0.56 16.96
N TRP A 297 0.41 -0.51 17.27
CA TRP A 297 0.16 -1.31 18.47
C TRP A 297 0.31 -0.47 19.75
N GLU A 298 1.38 0.31 19.89
CA GLU A 298 1.63 1.13 21.08
C GLU A 298 0.55 2.19 21.34
N MET A 299 -0.12 2.70 20.29
CA MET A 299 -1.20 3.67 20.44
C MET A 299 -2.41 3.09 21.19
N LYS A 300 -2.74 1.82 20.92
CA LYS A 300 -3.89 1.11 21.49
C LYS A 300 -3.66 -0.41 21.58
N PRO A 301 -2.79 -0.90 22.48
CA PRO A 301 -2.47 -2.33 22.57
C PRO A 301 -3.70 -3.23 22.75
N GLU A 302 -4.72 -2.74 23.47
CA GLU A 302 -5.97 -3.45 23.74
C GLU A 302 -6.80 -3.78 22.49
N ASN A 303 -6.51 -3.11 21.36
CA ASN A 303 -7.20 -3.33 20.10
C ASN A 303 -6.58 -4.45 19.26
N PHE A 304 -5.41 -4.96 19.62
CA PHE A 304 -4.68 -5.96 18.84
C PHE A 304 -4.47 -7.23 19.65
N LYS A 305 -4.69 -8.38 19.04
CA LYS A 305 -4.75 -9.67 19.74
C LYS A 305 -4.04 -10.75 18.95
N ASP A 306 -3.63 -11.78 19.67
CA ASP A 306 -3.23 -13.04 19.06
C ASP A 306 -4.44 -13.68 18.33
N ASN A 307 -4.19 -14.42 17.26
CA ASN A 307 -5.16 -15.12 16.41
C ASN A 307 -6.14 -14.23 15.64
N GLU A 308 -5.82 -12.96 15.37
CA GLU A 308 -6.71 -12.07 14.61
C GLU A 308 -6.39 -11.98 13.10
N LEU A 309 -5.19 -12.41 12.68
CA LEU A 309 -4.69 -12.28 11.29
C LEU A 309 -4.52 -13.61 10.55
N ASN A 310 -4.71 -14.77 11.20
CA ASN A 310 -4.56 -16.09 10.58
C ASN A 310 -3.22 -16.25 9.82
N ILE A 311 -2.13 -15.89 10.48
CA ILE A 311 -0.75 -16.03 9.98
C ILE A 311 -0.07 -17.23 10.65
N LEU A 312 1.14 -17.58 10.21
CA LEU A 312 1.85 -18.77 10.74
C LEU A 312 2.12 -18.68 12.24
N GLU A 313 2.29 -17.46 12.75
CA GLU A 313 2.55 -17.18 14.15
C GLU A 313 1.29 -17.13 15.03
N SER A 314 0.08 -17.06 14.44
CA SER A 314 -1.18 -17.01 15.20
C SER A 314 -1.29 -18.20 16.16
N GLY A 315 -1.51 -17.91 17.43
CA GLY A 315 -1.63 -18.87 18.53
C GLY A 315 -0.38 -18.95 19.41
N ASN A 316 0.64 -18.13 19.15
CA ASN A 316 1.89 -18.13 19.91
C ASN A 316 1.84 -17.24 21.18
N GLY A 317 0.72 -16.56 21.45
CA GLY A 317 0.54 -15.63 22.57
C GLY A 317 1.04 -14.19 22.34
N ILE A 318 1.55 -13.87 21.14
CA ILE A 318 1.93 -12.53 20.70
C ILE A 318 0.79 -11.96 19.84
N PRO A 319 0.43 -10.67 19.97
CA PRO A 319 -0.50 -10.05 19.03
C PRO A 319 0.01 -10.20 17.59
N ASP A 320 -0.83 -10.73 16.69
CA ASP A 320 -0.40 -11.05 15.32
C ASP A 320 0.19 -9.83 14.58
N LEU A 321 -0.26 -8.60 14.94
CA LEU A 321 0.32 -7.35 14.46
C LEU A 321 1.81 -7.21 14.77
N LEU A 322 2.22 -7.61 15.99
CA LEU A 322 3.61 -7.61 16.42
C LEU A 322 4.39 -8.77 15.80
N ASP A 323 3.76 -9.91 15.50
CA ASP A 323 4.41 -10.97 14.73
C ASP A 323 4.71 -10.55 13.28
N GLU A 324 3.80 -9.84 12.62
CA GLU A 324 4.08 -9.28 11.29
C GLU A 324 5.18 -8.19 11.34
N ALA A 325 5.26 -7.42 12.42
CA ALA A 325 6.40 -6.51 12.63
C ALA A 325 7.70 -7.30 12.82
N ARG A 326 7.67 -8.34 13.68
CA ARG A 326 8.80 -9.21 14.00
C ARG A 326 9.37 -9.90 12.77
N TRP A 327 8.54 -10.23 11.78
CA TRP A 327 8.96 -10.92 10.55
C TRP A 327 10.20 -10.28 9.90
N LEU A 328 10.13 -8.99 9.59
CA LEU A 328 11.24 -8.29 8.92
C LEU A 328 12.42 -8.05 9.87
N ILE A 329 12.15 -7.82 11.16
CA ILE A 329 13.20 -7.68 12.19
C ILE A 329 14.00 -8.99 12.32
N ARG A 330 13.32 -10.14 12.24
CA ARG A 330 13.97 -11.46 12.23
C ARG A 330 14.75 -11.74 10.96
N TYR A 331 14.29 -11.26 9.81
CA TYR A 331 15.11 -11.30 8.60
C TYR A 331 16.42 -10.53 8.78
N TYR A 332 16.37 -9.33 9.36
CA TYR A 332 17.56 -8.54 9.64
C TYR A 332 18.50 -9.22 10.63
N TYR A 333 17.96 -9.77 11.72
CA TYR A 333 18.72 -10.60 12.67
C TYR A 333 19.41 -11.77 11.95
N ARG A 334 18.65 -12.58 11.21
CA ARG A 334 19.17 -13.75 10.48
C ARG A 334 20.26 -13.35 9.48
N THR A 335 20.08 -12.23 8.79
CA THR A 335 21.03 -11.72 7.81
C THR A 335 22.34 -11.26 8.44
N ARG A 336 22.26 -10.47 9.52
CA ARG A 336 23.42 -10.04 10.31
C ARG A 336 24.24 -11.23 10.78
N HIS A 337 23.59 -12.24 11.36
CA HIS A 337 24.26 -13.44 11.85
C HIS A 337 24.78 -14.34 10.73
N ALA A 338 24.05 -14.52 9.63
CA ALA A 338 24.53 -15.28 8.47
C ALA A 338 25.79 -14.67 7.83
N ILE A 339 25.89 -13.33 7.80
CA ILE A 339 27.08 -12.61 7.32
C ILE A 339 28.27 -12.85 8.25
N LEU A 340 28.06 -12.83 9.57
CA LEU A 340 29.08 -13.11 10.58
C LEU A 340 29.56 -14.57 10.53
N GLU A 341 28.62 -15.53 10.45
CA GLU A 341 28.90 -16.96 10.38
C GLU A 341 29.70 -17.34 9.12
N ALA A 342 29.42 -16.67 8.00
CA ALA A 342 30.19 -16.82 6.76
C ALA A 342 31.60 -16.19 6.85
N GLY A 343 31.90 -15.42 7.89
CA GLY A 343 33.15 -14.67 8.05
C GLY A 343 33.28 -13.48 7.08
N TYR A 344 32.15 -12.95 6.60
CA TYR A 344 32.10 -11.91 5.57
C TYR A 344 31.92 -10.49 6.11
N GLY A 345 31.37 -10.34 7.32
CA GLY A 345 31.13 -9.05 7.93
C GLY A 345 31.71 -8.90 9.32
N THR A 346 31.41 -7.77 9.93
CA THR A 346 32.00 -7.28 11.18
C THR A 346 30.96 -6.96 12.25
N GLY A 347 29.69 -7.21 11.97
CA GLY A 347 28.58 -7.00 12.91
C GLY A 347 27.74 -5.78 12.54
N GLY A 348 27.61 -5.46 11.27
CA GLY A 348 26.58 -4.58 10.71
C GLY A 348 25.65 -5.38 9.81
N LEU A 349 24.83 -4.68 9.03
CA LEU A 349 24.03 -5.27 7.96
C LEU A 349 23.65 -4.20 6.93
N GLY A 350 23.27 -4.67 5.73
CA GLY A 350 22.61 -3.85 4.72
C GLY A 350 21.16 -4.34 4.52
N PHE A 351 20.31 -3.50 3.92
CA PHE A 351 18.88 -3.79 3.79
C PHE A 351 18.39 -4.09 2.37
N ARG A 352 19.25 -4.05 1.36
CA ARG A 352 18.84 -4.28 -0.04
C ARG A 352 19.10 -5.74 -0.43
N VAL A 353 18.11 -6.35 -1.09
CA VAL A 353 18.16 -7.70 -1.67
C VAL A 353 17.86 -7.59 -3.17
N ALA A 354 18.91 -7.49 -3.98
CA ALA A 354 18.83 -7.13 -5.40
C ALA A 354 18.92 -8.34 -6.33
N GLY A 355 17.82 -8.67 -7.01
CA GLY A 355 17.76 -9.59 -8.15
C GLY A 355 17.66 -8.86 -9.49
N ASP A 356 17.11 -7.64 -9.51
CA ASP A 356 16.96 -6.74 -10.66
C ASP A 356 18.25 -6.51 -11.49
N TRP A 357 19.41 -6.38 -10.84
CA TRP A 357 20.69 -6.16 -11.54
C TRP A 357 21.33 -7.43 -12.12
N PHE A 358 20.76 -8.60 -11.78
CA PHE A 358 21.24 -9.92 -12.19
C PHE A 358 20.18 -10.74 -12.94
N GLY A 359 19.16 -10.06 -13.47
CA GLY A 359 18.14 -10.60 -14.37
C GLY A 359 16.81 -9.87 -14.23
N ASN A 360 15.84 -10.22 -15.06
CA ASN A 360 14.49 -9.68 -14.99
C ASN A 360 13.51 -10.68 -14.35
N ASP A 361 12.33 -10.20 -13.97
CA ASP A 361 11.25 -11.02 -13.40
C ASP A 361 10.52 -11.87 -14.47
N GLU A 362 11.07 -11.94 -15.69
CA GLU A 362 10.51 -12.70 -16.80
C GLU A 362 11.30 -14.00 -17.03
N ASP A 363 10.61 -15.00 -17.58
CA ASP A 363 11.25 -16.17 -18.15
C ASP A 363 11.91 -15.85 -19.51
N PRO A 364 12.70 -16.76 -20.11
CA PRO A 364 13.35 -16.50 -21.39
C PRO A 364 12.39 -16.28 -22.58
N GLN A 365 11.08 -16.43 -22.38
CA GLN A 365 10.03 -16.17 -23.37
C GLN A 365 9.31 -14.83 -23.12
N GLY A 366 9.73 -14.05 -22.13
CA GLY A 366 9.14 -12.76 -21.78
C GLY A 366 7.84 -12.87 -20.96
N ARG A 367 7.61 -14.00 -20.28
CA ARG A 367 6.44 -14.18 -19.41
C ARG A 367 6.83 -13.92 -17.97
N ALA A 368 5.97 -13.23 -17.22
CA ALA A 368 6.17 -13.02 -15.79
C ALA A 368 6.41 -14.35 -15.05
N ARG A 369 7.47 -14.41 -14.26
CA ARG A 369 7.90 -15.58 -13.49
C ARG A 369 7.50 -15.41 -12.04
N ALA A 370 6.67 -16.31 -11.53
CA ALA A 370 6.33 -16.36 -10.12
C ALA A 370 7.58 -16.53 -9.25
N SER A 371 7.58 -15.92 -8.05
CA SER A 371 8.75 -15.89 -7.16
C SER A 371 9.32 -17.27 -6.82
N TYR A 372 8.47 -18.28 -6.62
CA TYR A 372 8.89 -19.66 -6.31
C TYR A 372 9.46 -20.44 -7.51
N HIS A 373 9.35 -19.89 -8.73
CA HIS A 373 10.04 -20.40 -9.92
C HIS A 373 11.31 -19.61 -10.25
N ASP A 374 11.59 -18.54 -9.53
CA ASP A 374 12.76 -17.71 -9.77
C ASP A 374 14.01 -18.26 -9.06
N THR A 375 14.49 -19.37 -9.60
CA THR A 375 15.62 -20.12 -9.06
C THR A 375 16.89 -19.97 -9.89
N THR A 376 16.80 -19.26 -11.03
CA THR A 376 17.91 -19.08 -11.97
C THR A 376 18.69 -17.81 -11.73
N ARG A 377 18.04 -16.74 -11.24
CA ARG A 377 18.70 -15.46 -10.97
C ARG A 377 19.60 -15.53 -9.74
N MET A 378 20.62 -14.67 -9.75
CA MET A 378 21.40 -14.37 -8.56
C MET A 378 20.70 -13.26 -7.80
N TYR A 379 20.65 -13.38 -6.48
CA TYR A 379 20.16 -12.34 -5.58
C TYR A 379 21.30 -11.87 -4.70
N ILE A 380 21.41 -10.56 -4.51
CA ILE A 380 22.51 -9.97 -3.76
C ILE A 380 21.98 -9.25 -2.52
N VAL A 381 22.46 -9.67 -1.35
CA VAL A 381 22.33 -8.91 -0.10
C VAL A 381 23.44 -7.87 -0.05
N SER A 382 23.04 -6.59 0.11
CA SER A 382 23.96 -5.46 0.21
C SER A 382 24.85 -5.52 1.46
N GLY A 383 26.01 -4.89 1.36
CA GLY A 383 27.02 -4.83 2.41
C GLY A 383 26.62 -4.00 3.62
N GLU A 384 27.33 -4.22 4.72
CA GLU A 384 27.12 -3.53 5.99
C GLU A 384 27.27 -2.01 5.86
N ASP A 385 26.26 -1.26 6.32
CA ASP A 385 26.28 0.20 6.30
C ASP A 385 25.63 0.82 7.56
N PRO A 386 26.04 2.05 7.94
CA PRO A 386 25.54 2.67 9.16
C PRO A 386 24.06 3.04 9.08
N PHE A 387 23.49 3.31 7.90
CA PHE A 387 22.08 3.67 7.77
C PHE A 387 21.19 2.49 8.15
N ALA A 388 21.39 1.34 7.50
CA ALA A 388 20.66 0.11 7.76
C ALA A 388 20.91 -0.36 9.20
N THR A 389 22.16 -0.28 9.68
CA THR A 389 22.49 -0.78 11.02
C THR A 389 21.92 0.08 12.15
N TYR A 390 21.90 1.42 12.02
CA TYR A 390 21.17 2.28 12.97
C TYR A 390 19.67 1.96 12.95
N GLN A 391 19.09 1.81 11.76
CA GLN A 391 17.66 1.52 11.62
C GLN A 391 17.31 0.17 12.28
N TYR A 392 18.12 -0.87 12.07
CA TYR A 392 17.96 -2.18 12.74
C TYR A 392 18.08 -2.06 14.26
N ALA A 393 19.04 -1.29 14.77
CA ALA A 393 19.16 -1.04 16.20
C ALA A 393 17.88 -0.43 16.80
N GLY A 394 17.28 0.54 16.10
CA GLY A 394 16.00 1.12 16.50
C GLY A 394 14.83 0.13 16.47
N LEU A 395 14.77 -0.70 15.42
CA LEU A 395 13.75 -1.75 15.30
C LEU A 395 13.85 -2.78 16.43
N ALA A 396 15.04 -3.30 16.69
CA ALA A 396 15.28 -4.28 17.75
C ALA A 396 14.90 -3.70 19.13
N ALA A 397 15.34 -2.47 19.45
CA ALA A 397 14.98 -1.81 20.71
C ALA A 397 13.48 -1.54 20.83
N HIS A 398 12.83 -1.10 19.74
CA HIS A 398 11.39 -0.83 19.74
C HIS A 398 10.58 -2.13 19.91
N PHE A 399 11.03 -3.23 19.30
CA PHE A 399 10.39 -4.52 19.44
C PHE A 399 10.56 -5.10 20.85
N ALA A 400 11.77 -4.99 21.42
CA ALA A 400 12.03 -5.33 22.82
C ALA A 400 11.10 -4.56 23.78
N LEU A 401 10.90 -3.26 23.54
CA LEU A 401 9.96 -2.44 24.30
C LEU A 401 8.50 -2.93 24.15
N CYS A 402 8.08 -3.30 22.94
CA CYS A 402 6.72 -3.82 22.70
C CYS A 402 6.51 -5.14 23.46
N LEU A 403 7.45 -6.08 23.40
CA LEU A 403 7.41 -7.33 24.17
C LEU A 403 7.33 -7.06 25.67
N LYS A 404 8.20 -6.17 26.20
CA LYS A 404 8.20 -5.77 27.62
C LYS A 404 6.86 -5.17 28.05
N LYS A 405 6.26 -4.29 27.23
CA LYS A 405 4.94 -3.70 27.49
C LYS A 405 3.80 -4.73 27.45
N ALA A 406 3.91 -5.72 26.58
CA ALA A 406 2.96 -6.82 26.48
C ALA A 406 3.14 -7.88 27.58
N GLY A 407 4.25 -7.83 28.35
CA GLY A 407 4.61 -8.87 29.31
C GLY A 407 5.03 -10.18 28.64
N LEU A 408 5.61 -10.09 27.44
CA LEU A 408 5.99 -11.22 26.58
C LEU A 408 7.51 -11.32 26.45
N THR A 409 7.98 -12.48 26.02
CA THR A 409 9.36 -12.76 25.64
C THR A 409 9.41 -13.22 24.19
N ASP A 410 10.55 -13.05 23.52
CA ASP A 410 10.69 -13.58 22.17
C ASP A 410 10.59 -15.12 22.18
N PRO A 411 9.76 -15.74 21.31
CA PRO A 411 9.57 -17.19 21.27
C PRO A 411 10.85 -17.99 20.99
N GLU A 412 11.87 -17.37 20.41
CA GLU A 412 13.16 -17.99 20.08
C GLU A 412 14.27 -17.59 21.04
N GLY A 413 13.95 -16.81 22.09
CA GLY A 413 14.92 -16.38 23.08
C GLY A 413 15.95 -15.38 22.56
N ILE A 414 15.63 -14.65 21.48
CA ILE A 414 16.50 -13.59 20.97
C ILE A 414 16.54 -12.44 21.98
N ASP A 415 17.75 -12.05 22.39
CA ASP A 415 17.99 -10.87 23.22
C ASP A 415 18.00 -9.60 22.35
N TRP A 416 16.80 -9.08 22.10
CA TRP A 416 16.59 -7.90 21.26
C TRP A 416 17.21 -6.63 21.85
N GLU A 417 17.39 -6.56 23.17
CA GLU A 417 18.05 -5.42 23.82
C GLU A 417 19.56 -5.43 23.52
N GLN A 418 20.20 -6.59 23.67
CA GLN A 418 21.61 -6.75 23.33
C GLN A 418 21.85 -6.56 21.82
N GLU A 419 21.00 -7.11 20.96
CA GLU A 419 21.05 -6.91 19.51
C GLU A 419 21.00 -5.42 19.13
N ALA A 420 20.10 -4.66 19.76
CA ALA A 420 19.98 -3.24 19.52
C ALA A 420 21.23 -2.46 19.93
N LEU A 421 21.79 -2.75 21.09
CA LEU A 421 23.01 -2.10 21.60
C LEU A 421 24.22 -2.41 20.71
N ASP A 422 24.39 -3.66 20.31
CA ASP A 422 25.51 -4.07 19.46
C ASP A 422 25.42 -3.46 18.07
N ALA A 423 24.23 -3.44 17.47
CA ALA A 423 24.00 -2.79 16.19
C ALA A 423 24.25 -1.27 16.27
N TYR A 424 23.75 -0.59 17.31
CA TYR A 424 23.97 0.85 17.49
C TYR A 424 25.46 1.18 17.63
N ASN A 425 26.18 0.43 18.47
CA ASN A 425 27.61 0.62 18.68
C ASN A 425 28.41 0.34 17.41
N TRP A 426 28.04 -0.70 16.65
CA TRP A 426 28.67 -0.97 15.36
C TRP A 426 28.46 0.20 14.39
N ALA A 427 27.23 0.69 14.24
CA ALA A 427 26.90 1.77 13.31
C ALA A 427 27.67 3.05 13.66
N LYS A 428 27.76 3.37 14.95
CA LYS A 428 28.55 4.49 15.47
C LYS A 428 30.04 4.36 15.15
N ASN A 429 30.62 3.18 15.33
CA ASN A 429 32.06 2.97 15.12
C ASN A 429 32.44 2.81 13.64
N ASN A 430 31.48 2.49 12.76
CA ASN A 430 31.71 2.23 11.33
C ASN A 430 31.12 3.30 10.40
N THR A 431 30.64 4.42 10.94
CA THR A 431 30.24 5.59 10.14
C THR A 431 31.48 6.24 9.51
N LYS A 432 31.52 6.35 8.18
CA LYS A 432 32.64 6.93 7.43
C LYS A 432 32.40 8.41 7.13
N THR A 433 33.48 9.13 6.78
CA THR A 433 33.38 10.49 6.25
C THR A 433 32.46 10.53 5.03
N GLY A 434 31.45 11.40 5.06
CA GLY A 434 30.45 11.56 4.00
C GLY A 434 29.13 10.83 4.25
N ASP A 435 29.12 9.77 5.08
CA ASP A 435 27.89 9.01 5.35
C ASP A 435 26.84 9.86 6.06
N GLU A 436 27.25 10.76 6.98
CA GLU A 436 26.34 11.64 7.74
C GLU A 436 25.37 12.46 6.87
N THR A 437 25.84 12.93 5.72
CA THR A 437 25.09 13.78 4.79
C THR A 437 24.59 13.03 3.55
N ASN A 438 24.82 11.72 3.47
CA ASN A 438 24.43 10.91 2.33
C ASN A 438 22.91 10.63 2.36
N THR A 439 22.18 11.17 1.40
CA THR A 439 20.72 11.02 1.26
C THR A 439 20.31 10.07 0.14
N SER A 440 21.23 9.21 -0.34
CA SER A 440 20.97 8.32 -1.48
C SER A 440 19.86 7.29 -1.21
N LEU A 441 19.73 6.79 0.02
CA LEU A 441 18.64 5.90 0.42
C LEU A 441 17.41 6.66 0.94
N GLY A 442 17.09 7.78 0.29
CA GLY A 442 15.92 8.59 0.62
C GLY A 442 16.05 9.41 1.91
N GLY A 443 15.05 10.27 2.13
CA GLY A 443 15.04 11.24 3.23
C GLY A 443 15.88 12.49 2.95
N THR A 444 15.74 13.50 3.81
CA THR A 444 16.41 14.81 3.66
C THR A 444 17.61 14.98 4.58
N ALA A 445 17.98 13.94 5.35
CA ALA A 445 18.86 14.11 6.51
C ALA A 445 19.89 12.99 6.75
N GLY A 446 20.12 12.12 5.77
CA GLY A 446 21.13 11.06 5.84
C GLY A 446 21.03 10.21 7.11
N LEU A 447 22.10 10.14 7.90
CA LEU A 447 22.13 9.32 9.12
C LEU A 447 21.39 9.93 10.32
N ARG A 448 20.99 11.20 10.26
CA ARG A 448 20.35 11.87 11.40
C ARG A 448 19.08 11.13 11.86
N ASP A 449 18.21 10.78 10.91
CA ASP A 449 16.90 10.22 11.20
C ASP A 449 16.97 8.75 11.69
N PRO A 450 17.67 7.81 11.02
CA PRO A 450 17.82 6.45 11.56
C PRO A 450 18.56 6.43 12.90
N ARG A 451 19.58 7.30 13.09
CA ARG A 451 20.27 7.43 14.38
C ARG A 451 19.34 7.96 15.48
N ALA A 452 18.53 8.98 15.18
CA ALA A 452 17.58 9.52 16.15
C ALA A 452 16.51 8.50 16.53
N TYR A 453 15.99 7.74 15.55
CA TYR A 453 15.05 6.65 15.82
C TYR A 453 15.69 5.57 16.71
N ALA A 454 16.92 5.17 16.42
CA ALA A 454 17.67 4.20 17.22
C ALA A 454 17.90 4.67 18.65
N ALA A 455 18.45 5.87 18.81
CA ALA A 455 18.72 6.46 20.12
C ALA A 455 17.44 6.64 20.94
N ALA A 456 16.36 7.12 20.32
CA ALA A 456 15.06 7.27 21.00
C ALA A 456 14.47 5.91 21.42
N SER A 457 14.57 4.89 20.57
CA SER A 457 14.06 3.55 20.88
C SER A 457 14.84 2.89 22.01
N LEU A 458 16.19 2.99 21.97
CA LEU A 458 17.07 2.54 23.06
C LEU A 458 16.74 3.25 24.37
N TYR A 459 16.66 4.59 24.35
CA TYR A 459 16.32 5.37 25.55
C TYR A 459 14.97 4.95 26.16
N ARG A 460 13.95 4.73 25.31
CA ARG A 460 12.62 4.30 25.77
C ARG A 460 12.63 2.89 26.37
N MET A 461 13.54 2.03 25.94
CA MET A 461 13.68 0.65 26.41
C MET A 461 14.42 0.57 27.75
N THR A 462 15.55 1.28 27.87
CA THR A 462 16.51 1.19 29.00
C THR A 462 16.30 2.23 30.09
N ALA A 463 15.67 3.37 29.77
CA ALA A 463 15.64 4.59 30.59
C ALA A 463 17.02 5.25 30.85
N ASP A 464 18.09 4.78 30.20
CA ASP A 464 19.46 5.33 30.23
C ASP A 464 19.98 5.54 28.79
N VAL A 465 20.60 6.69 28.50
CA VAL A 465 21.38 6.95 27.26
C VAL A 465 22.86 7.05 27.56
#